data_AF-A0A2V9G425-F1
#
_entry.id   AF-A0A2V9G425-F1
#
_cell.length_a   1.000
_cell.length_b   1.000
_cell.length_c   1.000
_cell.angle_alpha   90.00
_cell.angle_beta   90.00
_cell.angle_gamma   90.00
#
_symmetry.space_group_name_H-M   'P 1'
#
loop_
_entity.id
_entity.type
_entity.pdbx_description
1 polymer ?
#
loop_
_entity_poly.entity_id
_entity_poly.type
_entity_poly.pdbx_seq_one_letter_code
_entity_poly.pdbx_strand_id
1 'polypeptide(L)'
;MRHTRLNVRIPHCVKCPPRRNQFRDTCCINVGDSRSSLRTYQEFHTFWFWVAGSVASGTQLRIGRGLRNEDAREWASMANTCGEICNFLCSDHFSTQSVSQDPAVERGHKQFEQACGFCHGPEATGARGPDLVRSTLVAHDVKGDKLGEIIRLGRPDKGMPGMPLTDEQVLDIAAYLHARAAEALHSGGVPSKYPIEKLLTGDPGAGKVFFNGAGGCKNCHSPTGDLATIATKYSPIDLQAHMLYPGGKHTIVVVTLPSGKQVKGPLAHADDFVIALHDPSGWYQSFSRDRVKVELQDPLTAHRELLDKLTQADVHNLFAYLESLK
;
A
#
# COMPACT_ATOMS: atom_id res chain seq x y z
N MET A 1 30.83 46.65 29.79
CA MET A 1 29.68 46.39 28.89
C MET A 1 30.18 46.22 27.46
N ARG A 2 30.17 44.99 26.94
CA ARG A 2 30.22 44.70 25.51
C ARG A 2 29.20 43.58 25.28
N HIS A 3 28.17 43.84 24.51
CA HIS A 3 27.20 42.83 24.11
C HIS A 3 27.73 42.11 22.87
N THR A 4 28.08 40.83 23.01
CA THR A 4 28.37 40.00 21.85
C THR A 4 27.04 39.50 21.28
N ARG A 5 26.62 40.01 20.12
CA ARG A 5 25.53 39.41 19.34
C ARG A 5 26.09 38.20 18.60
N LEU A 6 25.68 37.00 18.97
CA LEU A 6 25.85 35.82 18.11
C LEU A 6 24.68 35.79 17.12
N ASN A 7 24.98 35.98 15.84
CA ASN A 7 24.05 35.73 14.74
C ASN A 7 24.02 34.23 14.46
N VAL A 8 22.97 33.54 14.93
CA VAL A 8 22.68 32.17 14.49
C VAL A 8 21.65 32.27 13.37
N ARG A 9 22.05 31.93 12.13
CA ARG A 9 21.13 31.78 11.00
C ARG A 9 20.59 30.36 11.03
N ILE A 10 19.33 30.20 11.42
CA ILE A 10 18.61 28.93 11.29
C ILE A 10 17.99 28.92 9.88
N PRO A 11 18.30 27.95 9.00
CA PRO A 11 17.66 27.85 7.69
C PRO A 11 16.15 27.60 7.84
N HIS A 12 15.35 28.12 6.90
CA HIS A 12 13.89 27.92 6.91
C HIS A 12 13.55 26.44 6.73
N CYS A 13 12.92 25.82 7.72
CA CYS A 13 12.24 24.54 7.52
C CYS A 13 11.05 24.75 6.57
N VAL A 14 11.10 24.12 5.41
CA VAL A 14 9.95 24.00 4.51
C VAL A 14 8.89 23.17 5.23
N LYS A 15 7.68 23.71 5.41
CA LYS A 15 6.55 22.99 6.00
C LYS A 15 6.24 21.73 5.17
N CYS A 16 6.49 20.55 5.71
CA CYS A 16 5.91 19.32 5.18
C CYS A 16 4.40 19.27 5.50
N PRO A 17 3.51 18.96 4.53
CA PRO A 17 2.11 18.73 4.82
C PRO A 17 1.93 17.40 5.58
N PRO A 18 1.00 17.31 6.54
CA PRO A 18 0.79 16.10 7.33
C PRO A 18 0.13 15.01 6.47
N ARG A 19 0.78 13.84 6.34
CA ARG A 19 0.07 12.62 5.90
C ARG A 19 -0.71 12.05 7.07
N ARG A 20 -2.02 11.87 6.87
CA ARG A 20 -2.87 11.07 7.76
C ARG A 20 -2.40 9.61 7.74
N ASN A 21 -2.38 9.01 8.93
CA ASN A 21 -2.05 7.62 9.23
C ASN A 21 -0.57 7.23 9.13
N GLN A 22 0.16 7.42 10.23
CA GLN A 22 0.77 6.30 10.93
C GLN A 22 0.96 6.65 12.41
N PHE A 23 0.38 5.82 13.25
CA PHE A 23 0.57 5.84 14.69
C PHE A 23 2.00 5.39 15.03
N ARG A 24 2.54 6.01 16.09
CA ARG A 24 3.48 5.45 17.07
C ARG A 24 4.53 4.48 16.51
N ASP A 25 5.73 4.99 16.30
CA ASP A 25 6.92 4.24 16.69
C ASP A 25 7.91 5.16 17.40
N THR A 26 8.01 4.89 18.69
CA THR A 26 8.98 5.36 19.65
C THR A 26 10.39 5.11 19.11
N CYS A 27 11.19 6.15 18.92
CA CYS A 27 12.62 5.98 18.67
C CYS A 27 13.28 5.61 20.02
N CYS A 28 13.35 4.32 20.31
CA CYS A 28 14.10 3.78 21.46
C CYS A 28 15.58 3.63 21.05
N ILE A 29 16.45 4.51 21.52
CA ILE A 29 17.90 4.28 21.48
C ILE A 29 18.28 3.58 22.79
N ASN A 30 18.69 2.31 22.69
CA ASN A 30 19.28 1.57 23.80
C ASN A 30 20.74 2.02 23.97
N VAL A 31 21.05 2.75 25.05
CA VAL A 31 22.44 2.99 25.46
C VAL A 31 22.72 2.10 26.66
N GLY A 32 23.54 1.08 26.42
CA GLY A 32 24.02 0.16 27.44
C GLY A 32 24.90 0.87 28.48
N ASP A 33 24.51 0.67 29.73
CA ASP A 33 25.29 0.60 30.97
C ASP A 33 26.34 1.68 31.29
N SER A 34 25.97 2.61 32.17
CA SER A 34 26.72 2.80 33.42
C SER A 34 25.89 3.55 34.46
N ARG A 35 25.51 2.85 35.53
CA ARG A 35 25.13 3.29 36.89
C ARG A 35 25.01 4.81 37.13
N SER A 36 23.80 5.29 37.43
CA SER A 36 23.40 5.79 38.78
C SER A 36 22.29 6.87 38.74
N SER A 37 21.27 6.61 39.57
CA SER A 37 20.30 7.55 40.16
C SER A 37 19.18 8.15 39.29
N LEU A 38 18.00 7.56 39.50
CA LEU A 38 16.67 8.06 39.23
C LEU A 38 16.41 9.39 39.98
N ARG A 39 16.39 10.55 39.30
CA ARG A 39 15.70 11.76 39.83
C ARG A 39 15.34 12.90 38.86
N THR A 40 15.38 12.73 37.54
CA THR A 40 15.19 13.86 36.58
C THR A 40 14.19 13.63 35.46
N TYR A 41 13.41 12.54 35.49
CA TYR A 41 12.49 12.19 34.40
C TYR A 41 11.30 13.15 34.23
N GLN A 42 10.88 13.84 35.30
CA GLN A 42 9.67 14.67 35.28
C GLN A 42 9.93 16.14 34.88
N GLU A 43 11.14 16.64 35.10
CA GLU A 43 11.59 17.98 34.67
C GLU A 43 11.97 18.03 33.18
N PHE A 44 12.45 16.91 32.63
CA PHE A 44 12.81 16.80 31.21
C PHE A 44 11.57 16.88 30.30
N HIS A 45 10.47 16.20 30.66
CA HIS A 45 9.26 16.18 29.84
C HIS A 45 8.58 17.55 29.71
N THR A 46 8.52 18.34 30.78
CA THR A 46 7.95 19.70 30.75
C THR A 46 8.79 20.68 29.93
N PHE A 47 10.12 20.53 29.94
CA PHE A 47 11.02 21.35 29.12
C PHE A 47 10.88 21.06 27.61
N TRP A 48 10.76 19.78 27.22
CA TRP A 48 10.57 19.38 25.82
C TRP A 48 9.22 19.82 25.23
N PHE A 49 8.14 19.78 26.03
CA PHE A 49 6.83 20.31 25.59
C PHE A 49 6.86 21.83 25.36
N TRP A 50 7.65 22.58 26.15
CA TRP A 50 7.77 24.03 26.03
C TRP A 50 8.64 24.47 24.83
N VAL A 51 9.72 23.73 24.54
CA VAL A 51 10.59 23.96 23.38
C VAL A 51 9.88 23.62 22.07
N ALA A 52 9.13 22.52 22.01
CA ALA A 52 8.34 22.16 20.83
C ALA A 52 7.21 23.18 20.52
N GLY A 53 6.55 23.73 21.53
CA GLY A 53 5.51 24.77 21.36
C GLY A 53 6.04 26.13 20.89
N SER A 54 7.27 26.48 21.27
CA SER A 54 7.89 27.76 20.88
C SER A 54 8.42 27.77 19.44
N VAL A 55 8.87 26.61 18.93
CA VAL A 55 9.32 26.44 17.53
C VAL A 55 8.14 26.47 16.55
N ALA A 56 6.96 25.98 16.95
CA ALA A 56 5.76 25.98 16.12
C ALA A 56 5.13 27.39 15.92
N SER A 57 5.45 28.36 16.78
CA SER A 57 4.83 29.71 16.80
C SER A 57 5.75 30.84 16.30
N GLY A 58 7.01 30.54 15.95
CA GLY A 58 7.94 31.53 15.37
C GLY A 58 8.47 32.60 16.34
N THR A 59 8.42 32.35 17.65
CA THR A 59 8.88 33.32 18.67
C THR A 59 10.35 33.07 19.04
N GLN A 60 11.18 34.12 19.11
CA GLN A 60 12.59 34.02 19.51
C GLN A 60 12.76 33.55 20.96
N LEU A 61 13.67 32.59 21.17
CA LEU A 61 14.03 32.08 22.49
C LEU A 61 14.87 33.13 23.26
N ARG A 62 14.37 33.61 24.41
CA ARG A 62 15.15 34.42 25.37
C ARG A 62 15.65 33.53 26.50
N ILE A 63 16.95 33.27 26.54
CA ILE A 63 17.57 32.49 27.62
C ILE A 63 17.72 33.39 28.86
N GLY A 64 17.02 33.03 29.94
CA GLY A 64 17.12 33.69 31.24
C GLY A 64 18.46 33.42 31.94
N ARG A 65 18.86 34.34 32.82
CA ARG A 65 20.15 34.36 33.54
C ARG A 65 20.48 33.02 34.21
N GLY A 66 21.70 32.53 34.02
CA GLY A 66 22.27 31.54 34.94
C GLY A 66 23.23 30.47 34.38
N LEU A 67 23.65 30.50 33.12
CA LEU A 67 24.58 29.50 32.57
C LEU A 67 25.93 30.11 32.19
N ARG A 68 27.03 29.43 32.54
CA ARG A 68 28.40 29.86 32.21
C ARG A 68 28.66 29.61 30.72
N ASN A 69 29.55 30.43 30.13
CA ASN A 69 29.76 30.53 28.68
C ASN A 69 30.27 29.24 27.99
N GLU A 70 30.74 28.28 28.77
CA GLU A 70 31.37 27.02 28.33
C GLU A 70 30.28 26.02 27.92
N ASP A 71 29.24 25.90 28.75
CA ASP A 71 28.08 25.05 28.50
C ASP A 71 27.35 25.50 27.22
N ALA A 72 27.16 26.81 27.02
CA ALA A 72 26.45 27.36 25.85
C ALA A 72 27.10 27.01 24.49
N ARG A 73 28.40 26.73 24.45
CA ARG A 73 29.13 26.33 23.23
C ARG A 73 28.98 24.83 22.92
N GLU A 74 28.96 23.99 23.96
CA GLU A 74 28.65 22.55 23.80
C GLU A 74 27.21 22.34 23.35
N TRP A 75 26.25 23.08 23.93
CA TRP A 75 24.84 23.02 23.52
C TRP A 75 24.62 23.50 22.07
N ALA A 76 25.36 24.52 21.62
CA ALA A 76 25.31 24.98 20.23
C ALA A 76 25.92 23.98 19.25
N SER A 77 27.00 23.28 19.66
CA SER A 77 27.61 22.19 18.89
C SER A 77 26.63 21.03 18.73
N MET A 78 26.04 20.54 19.82
CA MET A 78 25.03 19.46 19.80
C MET A 78 23.78 19.80 18.98
N ALA A 79 23.32 21.06 19.00
CA ALA A 79 22.20 21.50 18.17
C ALA A 79 22.56 21.51 16.66
N ASN A 80 23.81 21.85 16.31
CA ASN A 80 24.29 21.80 14.94
C ASN A 80 24.47 20.35 14.46
N THR A 81 25.00 19.46 15.31
CA THR A 81 25.14 18.03 15.00
C THR A 81 23.78 17.35 14.82
N CYS A 82 22.77 17.70 15.64
CA CYS A 82 21.40 17.24 15.44
C CYS A 82 20.77 17.80 14.17
N GLY A 83 21.08 19.05 13.80
CA GLY A 83 20.64 19.65 12.54
C GLY A 83 21.24 18.98 11.30
N GLU A 84 22.52 18.59 11.36
CA GLU A 84 23.19 17.83 10.30
C GLU A 84 22.70 16.38 10.22
N ILE A 85 22.43 15.74 11.35
CA ILE A 85 21.83 14.40 11.40
C ILE A 85 20.39 14.44 10.87
N CYS A 86 19.59 15.47 11.20
CA CYS A 86 18.27 15.68 10.60
C CYS A 86 18.37 15.93 9.10
N ASN A 87 19.35 16.71 8.64
CA ASN A 87 19.56 16.92 7.21
C ASN A 87 20.05 15.65 6.51
N PHE A 88 20.86 14.79 7.13
CA PHE A 88 21.28 13.52 6.56
C PHE A 88 20.10 12.52 6.49
N LEU A 89 19.25 12.49 7.52
CA LEU A 89 18.04 11.66 7.56
C LEU A 89 16.89 12.21 6.71
N CYS A 90 16.91 13.50 6.35
CA CYS A 90 15.96 14.14 5.42
C CYS A 90 16.51 14.31 3.99
N SER A 91 17.82 14.18 3.77
CA SER A 91 18.44 14.23 2.43
C SER A 91 18.38 12.91 1.67
N ASP A 92 17.78 11.87 2.26
CA ASP A 92 17.01 10.89 1.49
C ASP A 92 15.75 11.56 0.92
N HIS A 93 15.98 12.61 0.12
CA HIS A 93 15.19 12.85 -1.07
C HIS A 93 15.42 11.65 -1.97
N PHE A 94 14.78 10.54 -1.61
CA PHE A 94 14.38 9.52 -2.57
C PHE A 94 13.45 10.27 -3.53
N SER A 95 14.06 10.85 -4.56
CA SER A 95 13.36 11.31 -5.74
C SER A 95 12.48 10.13 -6.11
N THR A 96 11.17 10.35 -6.11
CA THR A 96 10.20 9.39 -6.65
C THR A 96 10.31 9.41 -8.17
N GLN A 97 11.53 9.28 -8.70
CA GLN A 97 11.74 8.75 -10.02
C GLN A 97 11.20 7.33 -9.97
N SER A 98 10.36 7.00 -10.95
CA SER A 98 9.98 5.61 -11.14
C SER A 98 11.27 4.79 -11.20
N VAL A 99 11.23 3.58 -10.65
CA VAL A 99 12.38 2.66 -10.63
C VAL A 99 12.97 2.46 -12.05
N SER A 100 12.19 2.75 -13.08
CA SER A 100 12.57 2.81 -14.50
C SER A 100 13.29 4.10 -14.97
N GLN A 101 13.65 5.05 -14.11
CA GLN A 101 14.25 6.35 -14.47
C GLN A 101 15.56 6.63 -13.73
N ASP A 102 16.08 5.65 -12.99
CA ASP A 102 17.41 5.71 -12.39
C ASP A 102 18.48 5.54 -13.48
N PRO A 103 19.44 6.47 -13.63
CA PRO A 103 20.53 6.33 -14.60
C PRO A 103 21.32 5.02 -14.47
N ALA A 104 21.42 4.42 -13.28
CA ALA A 104 22.06 3.12 -13.08
C ALA A 104 21.25 1.98 -13.69
N VAL A 105 19.92 2.02 -13.57
CA VAL A 105 19.00 1.05 -14.20
C VAL A 105 19.11 1.13 -15.73
N GLU A 106 19.20 2.34 -16.30
CA GLU A 106 19.35 2.52 -17.75
C GLU A 106 20.70 2.03 -18.29
N ARG A 107 21.80 2.28 -17.57
CA ARG A 107 23.11 1.73 -17.93
C ARG A 107 23.12 0.21 -17.81
N GLY A 108 22.58 -0.30 -16.70
CA GLY A 108 22.45 -1.73 -16.43
C GLY A 108 21.64 -2.46 -17.48
N HIS A 109 20.53 -1.86 -17.94
CA HIS A 109 19.70 -2.41 -19.00
C HIS A 109 20.51 -2.60 -20.29
N LYS A 110 21.21 -1.56 -20.75
CA LYS A 110 22.02 -1.64 -21.98
C LYS A 110 23.12 -2.69 -21.88
N GLN A 111 23.80 -2.77 -20.73
CA GLN A 111 24.83 -3.77 -20.49
C GLN A 111 24.24 -5.19 -20.45
N PHE A 112 23.10 -5.35 -19.78
CA PHE A 112 22.40 -6.62 -19.67
C PHE A 112 21.91 -7.11 -21.04
N GLU A 113 21.29 -6.24 -21.85
CA GLU A 113 20.80 -6.60 -23.17
C GLU A 113 21.93 -7.13 -24.06
N GLN A 114 23.08 -6.45 -24.03
CA GLN A 114 24.26 -6.82 -24.82
C GLN A 114 24.94 -8.11 -24.35
N ALA A 115 25.10 -8.29 -23.05
CA ALA A 115 25.89 -9.40 -22.48
C ALA A 115 25.03 -10.63 -22.12
N CYS A 116 23.81 -10.41 -21.64
CA CYS A 116 22.97 -11.45 -21.04
C CYS A 116 21.67 -11.69 -21.83
N GLY A 117 21.18 -10.69 -22.57
CA GLY A 117 19.86 -10.68 -23.20
C GLY A 117 19.65 -11.78 -24.23
N PHE A 118 20.70 -12.23 -24.90
CA PHE A 118 20.61 -13.35 -25.85
C PHE A 118 20.13 -14.65 -25.19
N CYS A 119 20.56 -14.91 -23.96
CA CYS A 119 20.17 -16.09 -23.20
C CYS A 119 18.94 -15.81 -22.34
N HIS A 120 18.90 -14.68 -21.64
CA HIS A 120 17.87 -14.39 -20.64
C HIS A 120 16.72 -13.52 -21.15
N GLY A 121 16.67 -13.24 -22.46
CA GLY A 121 15.76 -12.27 -23.07
C GLY A 121 16.21 -10.83 -22.80
N PRO A 122 15.92 -9.86 -23.68
CA PRO A 122 16.33 -8.45 -23.48
C PRO A 122 15.76 -7.87 -22.17
N GLU A 123 14.56 -8.30 -21.80
CA GLU A 123 13.83 -7.88 -20.61
C GLU A 123 14.09 -8.74 -19.37
N ALA A 124 15.07 -9.64 -19.42
CA ALA A 124 15.42 -10.59 -18.36
C ALA A 124 14.34 -11.63 -18.01
N THR A 125 13.28 -11.74 -18.81
CA THR A 125 12.11 -12.63 -18.60
C THR A 125 12.33 -14.08 -19.08
N GLY A 126 13.56 -14.44 -19.44
CA GLY A 126 13.93 -15.76 -19.91
C GLY A 126 13.84 -15.89 -21.43
N ALA A 127 14.67 -16.78 -21.97
CA ALA A 127 14.63 -17.24 -23.36
C ALA A 127 15.26 -18.64 -23.45
N ARG A 128 16.55 -18.74 -23.79
CA ARG A 128 17.30 -20.01 -23.72
C ARG A 128 17.83 -20.29 -22.33
N GLY A 129 18.03 -19.23 -21.54
CA GLY A 129 18.31 -19.25 -20.11
C GLY A 129 17.06 -18.88 -19.29
N PRO A 130 17.13 -19.08 -17.96
CA PRO A 130 16.01 -18.85 -17.06
C PRO A 130 15.54 -17.39 -17.00
N ASP A 131 14.28 -17.21 -16.61
CA ASP A 131 13.72 -15.93 -16.18
C ASP A 131 14.44 -15.45 -14.91
N LEU A 132 15.12 -14.32 -15.02
CA LEU A 132 15.87 -13.70 -13.91
C LEU A 132 14.99 -12.77 -13.08
N VAL A 133 13.94 -12.20 -13.67
CA VAL A 133 12.98 -11.31 -12.99
C VAL A 133 12.28 -12.04 -11.85
N ARG A 134 12.00 -13.34 -12.03
CA ARG A 134 11.36 -14.21 -11.03
C ARG A 134 12.34 -15.08 -10.25
N SER A 135 13.65 -14.82 -10.37
CA SER A 135 14.68 -15.63 -9.74
C SER A 135 14.80 -15.31 -8.25
N THR A 136 14.81 -16.35 -7.40
CA THR A 136 15.11 -16.22 -5.98
C THR A 136 16.51 -15.68 -5.72
N LEU A 137 17.44 -15.86 -6.68
CA LEU A 137 18.78 -15.29 -6.60
C LEU A 137 18.74 -13.77 -6.71
N VAL A 138 18.01 -13.24 -7.71
CA VAL A 138 17.82 -11.79 -7.89
C VAL A 138 17.03 -11.21 -6.72
N ALA A 139 16.01 -11.93 -6.23
CA ALA A 139 15.22 -11.47 -5.08
C ALA A 139 16.02 -11.35 -3.77
N HIS A 140 17.09 -12.14 -3.61
CA HIS A 140 17.94 -12.10 -2.40
C HIS A 140 19.23 -11.30 -2.59
N ASP A 141 19.55 -10.86 -3.81
CA ASP A 141 20.75 -10.09 -4.09
C ASP A 141 20.63 -8.68 -3.48
N VAL A 142 21.76 -8.19 -2.96
CA VAL A 142 21.90 -6.84 -2.43
C VAL A 142 23.07 -6.19 -3.14
N LYS A 143 22.75 -5.29 -4.08
CA LYS A 143 23.75 -4.49 -4.83
C LYS A 143 24.81 -5.35 -5.56
N GLY A 144 24.42 -6.52 -6.04
CA GLY A 144 25.28 -7.42 -6.82
C GLY A 144 26.16 -8.36 -5.99
N ASP A 145 25.94 -8.48 -4.67
CA ASP A 145 26.74 -9.35 -3.80
C ASP A 145 26.67 -10.83 -4.21
N LYS A 146 25.54 -11.29 -4.75
CA LYS A 146 25.33 -12.67 -5.21
C LYS A 146 25.49 -12.77 -6.72
N LEU A 147 24.99 -11.78 -7.44
CA LEU A 147 25.04 -11.76 -8.90
C LEU A 147 26.47 -11.62 -9.41
N GLY A 148 27.31 -10.82 -8.76
CA GLY A 148 28.68 -10.55 -9.20
C GLY A 148 29.55 -11.81 -9.31
N GLU A 149 29.50 -12.68 -8.31
CA GLU A 149 30.24 -13.95 -8.35
C GLU A 149 29.75 -14.85 -9.48
N ILE A 150 28.43 -14.98 -9.63
CA ILE A 150 27.82 -15.84 -10.66
C ILE A 150 28.08 -15.32 -12.07
N ILE A 151 28.08 -13.99 -12.26
CA ILE A 151 28.38 -13.38 -13.56
C ILE A 151 29.85 -13.63 -13.93
N ARG A 152 30.78 -13.48 -12.97
CA ARG A 152 32.21 -13.61 -13.24
C ARG A 152 32.66 -15.04 -13.44
N LEU A 153 32.19 -15.96 -12.60
CA LEU A 153 32.54 -17.38 -12.71
C LEU A 153 31.70 -18.10 -13.77
N GLY A 154 30.49 -17.60 -14.03
CA GLY A 154 29.51 -18.27 -14.86
C GLY A 154 28.98 -19.55 -14.20
N ARG A 155 28.23 -20.32 -14.98
CA ARG A 155 27.84 -21.71 -14.70
C ARG A 155 28.12 -22.55 -15.94
N PRO A 156 29.39 -22.90 -16.24
CA PRO A 156 29.76 -23.59 -17.46
C PRO A 156 29.01 -24.91 -17.68
N ASP A 157 28.81 -25.68 -16.60
CA ASP A 157 28.05 -26.94 -16.62
C ASP A 157 26.57 -26.75 -17.02
N LYS A 158 26.07 -25.51 -16.95
CA LYS A 158 24.71 -25.12 -17.32
C LYS A 158 24.67 -24.20 -18.55
N GLY A 159 25.79 -24.08 -19.28
CA GLY A 159 25.87 -23.28 -20.51
C GLY A 159 25.92 -21.76 -20.30
N MET A 160 26.17 -21.28 -19.08
CA MET A 160 26.39 -19.85 -18.80
C MET A 160 27.90 -19.58 -18.69
N PRO A 161 28.54 -18.94 -19.69
CA PRO A 161 29.95 -18.59 -19.59
C PRO A 161 30.17 -17.49 -18.54
N GLY A 162 31.34 -17.50 -17.91
CA GLY A 162 31.77 -16.41 -17.04
C GLY A 162 32.15 -15.17 -17.84
N MET A 163 31.87 -13.99 -17.29
CA MET A 163 32.12 -12.69 -17.93
C MET A 163 32.90 -11.78 -16.99
N PRO A 164 34.06 -11.24 -17.40
CA PRO A 164 34.91 -10.42 -16.51
C PRO A 164 34.37 -8.99 -16.40
N LEU A 165 33.23 -8.82 -15.71
CA LEU A 165 32.63 -7.52 -15.46
C LEU A 165 33.23 -6.83 -14.22
N THR A 166 33.39 -5.51 -14.30
CA THR A 166 33.81 -4.67 -13.17
C THR A 166 32.72 -4.62 -12.09
N ASP A 167 33.08 -4.20 -10.87
CA ASP A 167 32.09 -4.05 -9.78
C ASP A 167 30.99 -3.03 -10.13
N GLU A 168 31.35 -1.95 -10.83
CA GLU A 168 30.39 -0.93 -11.28
C GLU A 168 29.39 -1.49 -12.30
N GLN A 169 29.87 -2.31 -13.25
CA GLN A 169 29.00 -2.97 -14.23
C GLN A 169 28.06 -3.98 -13.56
N VAL A 170 28.56 -4.74 -12.59
CA VAL A 170 27.72 -5.66 -11.81
C VAL A 170 26.66 -4.89 -11.02
N LEU A 171 27.02 -3.75 -10.42
CA LEU A 171 26.09 -2.91 -9.67
C LEU A 171 24.98 -2.35 -10.57
N ASP A 172 25.32 -1.84 -11.75
CA ASP A 172 24.35 -1.33 -12.73
C ASP A 172 23.42 -2.47 -13.20
N ILE A 173 23.95 -3.66 -13.54
CA ILE A 173 23.14 -4.82 -13.94
C ILE A 173 22.23 -5.29 -12.80
N ALA A 174 22.73 -5.33 -11.56
CA ALA A 174 21.92 -5.69 -10.40
C ALA A 174 20.80 -4.67 -10.16
N ALA A 175 21.08 -3.37 -10.32
CA ALA A 175 20.08 -2.31 -10.25
C ALA A 175 18.97 -2.52 -11.30
N TYR A 176 19.34 -2.83 -12.54
CA TYR A 176 18.38 -3.17 -13.58
C TYR A 176 17.54 -4.40 -13.25
N LEU A 177 18.15 -5.51 -12.82
CA LEU A 177 17.42 -6.73 -12.49
C LEU A 177 16.45 -6.54 -11.30
N HIS A 178 16.86 -5.79 -10.27
CA HIS A 178 15.98 -5.42 -9.17
C HIS A 178 14.84 -4.51 -9.63
N ALA A 179 15.12 -3.57 -10.53
CA ALA A 179 14.11 -2.70 -11.11
C ALA A 179 13.04 -3.51 -11.87
N ARG A 180 13.47 -4.47 -12.69
CA ARG A 180 12.58 -5.37 -13.43
C ARG A 180 11.80 -6.30 -12.51
N ALA A 181 12.44 -6.87 -11.49
CA ALA A 181 11.77 -7.69 -10.47
C ALA A 181 10.70 -6.90 -9.72
N ALA A 182 11.02 -5.66 -9.33
CA ALA A 182 10.05 -4.75 -8.72
C ALA A 182 8.90 -4.44 -9.69
N GLU A 183 9.18 -4.06 -10.94
CA GLU A 183 8.13 -3.82 -11.93
C GLU A 183 7.23 -5.03 -12.14
N ALA A 184 7.79 -6.24 -12.24
CA ALA A 184 7.02 -7.45 -12.41
C ALA A 184 6.07 -7.72 -11.23
N LEU A 185 6.53 -7.49 -9.99
CA LEU A 185 5.69 -7.59 -8.79
C LEU A 185 4.52 -6.59 -8.83
N HIS A 186 4.73 -5.38 -9.36
CA HIS A 186 3.69 -4.36 -9.45
C HIS A 186 2.81 -4.49 -10.70
N SER A 187 3.29 -5.15 -11.75
CA SER A 187 2.59 -5.32 -13.03
C SER A 187 1.42 -6.31 -12.98
N GLY A 188 1.37 -7.17 -11.94
CA GLY A 188 0.26 -8.10 -11.71
C GLY A 188 -1.01 -7.42 -11.19
N GLY A 189 -0.91 -6.15 -10.75
CA GLY A 189 -2.05 -5.33 -10.36
C GLY A 189 -2.38 -4.30 -11.43
N VAL A 190 -3.66 -4.09 -11.72
CA VAL A 190 -4.05 -2.92 -12.52
C VAL A 190 -3.77 -1.67 -11.66
N PRO A 191 -3.06 -0.64 -12.18
CA PRO A 191 -2.73 0.53 -11.38
C PRO A 191 -3.99 1.17 -10.78
N SER A 192 -3.93 1.54 -9.50
CA SER A 192 -5.06 2.22 -8.81
C SER A 192 -5.46 3.55 -9.47
N LYS A 193 -4.57 4.10 -10.32
CA LYS A 193 -4.78 5.31 -11.13
C LYS A 193 -4.86 4.97 -12.62
N TYR A 194 -5.63 3.96 -12.98
CA TYR A 194 -5.93 3.72 -14.39
C TYR A 194 -6.80 4.85 -14.94
N PRO A 195 -6.48 5.39 -16.13
CA PRO A 195 -7.21 6.51 -16.70
C PRO A 195 -8.68 6.14 -16.89
N ILE A 196 -9.56 6.92 -16.27
CA ILE A 196 -11.01 6.72 -16.31
C ILE A 196 -11.54 6.78 -17.74
N GLU A 197 -10.88 7.57 -18.60
CA GLU A 197 -11.21 7.74 -20.01
C GLU A 197 -11.08 6.44 -20.80
N LYS A 198 -10.23 5.51 -20.35
CA LYS A 198 -10.08 4.19 -20.96
C LYS A 198 -11.15 3.19 -20.50
N LEU A 199 -11.87 3.47 -19.41
CA LEU A 199 -12.91 2.60 -18.85
C LEU A 199 -14.33 3.10 -19.18
N LEU A 200 -14.52 4.43 -19.19
CA LEU A 200 -15.76 5.11 -19.55
C LEU A 200 -16.01 5.09 -21.06
N THR A 201 -16.23 3.90 -21.60
CA THR A 201 -16.51 3.67 -23.03
C THR A 201 -17.99 3.45 -23.33
N GLY A 202 -18.85 3.42 -22.31
CA GLY A 202 -20.29 3.22 -22.43
C GLY A 202 -21.11 4.50 -22.34
N ASP A 203 -22.40 4.36 -22.63
CA ASP A 203 -23.42 5.42 -22.52
C ASP A 203 -24.13 5.34 -21.15
N PRO A 204 -24.02 6.39 -20.30
CA PRO A 204 -24.68 6.41 -18.98
C PRO A 204 -26.21 6.45 -19.06
N GLY A 205 -26.80 6.98 -20.13
CA GLY A 205 -28.23 6.96 -20.38
C GLY A 205 -28.72 5.54 -20.68
N ALA A 206 -28.02 4.82 -21.55
CA ALA A 206 -28.30 3.40 -21.80
C ALA A 206 -28.10 2.55 -20.53
N GLY A 207 -27.07 2.85 -19.75
CA GLY A 207 -26.81 2.19 -18.46
C GLY A 207 -27.93 2.40 -17.46
N LYS A 208 -28.48 3.62 -17.39
CA LYS A 208 -29.65 3.93 -16.56
C LYS A 208 -30.89 3.15 -17.00
N VAL A 209 -31.12 3.02 -18.31
CA VAL A 209 -32.23 2.20 -18.84
C VAL A 209 -32.06 0.74 -18.46
N PHE A 210 -30.85 0.19 -18.62
CA PHE A 210 -30.54 -1.18 -18.23
C PHE A 210 -30.73 -1.41 -16.72
N PHE A 211 -30.20 -0.52 -15.87
CA PHE A 211 -30.34 -0.55 -14.42
C PHE A 211 -31.82 -0.60 -13.97
N ASN A 212 -32.68 0.16 -14.66
CA ASN A 212 -34.11 0.25 -14.34
C ASN A 212 -34.98 -0.82 -15.03
N GLY A 213 -34.43 -1.55 -15.99
CA GLY A 213 -35.15 -2.46 -16.87
C GLY A 213 -34.54 -3.86 -16.83
N ALA A 214 -33.96 -4.28 -17.95
CA ALA A 214 -33.49 -5.66 -18.17
C ALA A 214 -32.42 -6.13 -17.16
N GLY A 215 -31.61 -5.21 -16.62
CA GLY A 215 -30.61 -5.54 -15.61
C GLY A 215 -31.18 -5.81 -14.21
N GLY A 216 -32.42 -5.38 -13.94
CA GLY A 216 -33.10 -5.63 -12.66
C GLY A 216 -32.46 -4.97 -11.43
N CYS A 217 -31.42 -4.15 -11.60
CA CYS A 217 -30.60 -3.60 -10.52
C CYS A 217 -31.44 -2.79 -9.51
N LYS A 218 -32.41 -2.03 -10.01
CA LYS A 218 -33.32 -1.21 -9.18
C LYS A 218 -34.16 -1.98 -8.17
N ASN A 219 -34.29 -3.31 -8.33
CA ASN A 219 -35.09 -4.13 -7.43
C ASN A 219 -34.42 -4.34 -6.07
N CYS A 220 -33.11 -4.09 -6.00
CA CYS A 220 -32.31 -4.22 -4.78
C CYS A 220 -31.55 -2.92 -4.45
N HIS A 221 -31.09 -2.21 -5.47
CA HIS A 221 -30.23 -1.04 -5.33
C HIS A 221 -30.97 0.27 -5.62
N SER A 222 -30.64 1.31 -4.86
CA SER A 222 -31.15 2.67 -5.02
C SER A 222 -30.01 3.65 -5.33
N PRO A 223 -30.06 4.39 -6.45
CA PRO A 223 -29.09 5.43 -6.78
C PRO A 223 -28.97 6.53 -5.71
N THR A 224 -30.01 6.74 -4.92
CA THR A 224 -30.04 7.72 -3.81
C THR A 224 -29.93 7.06 -2.44
N GLY A 225 -29.81 5.73 -2.38
CA GLY A 225 -29.71 4.96 -1.15
C GLY A 225 -28.32 4.36 -1.01
N ASP A 226 -28.23 3.04 -1.12
CA ASP A 226 -26.99 2.28 -0.97
C ASP A 226 -25.93 2.64 -2.03
N LEU A 227 -26.36 3.02 -3.25
CA LEU A 227 -25.47 3.47 -4.32
C LEU A 227 -25.26 4.98 -4.35
N ALA A 228 -25.77 5.72 -3.36
CA ALA A 228 -25.48 7.15 -3.27
C ALA A 228 -23.96 7.36 -3.20
N THR A 229 -23.47 8.25 -4.05
CA THR A 229 -22.06 8.65 -4.17
C THR A 229 -21.08 7.49 -4.42
N ILE A 230 -21.54 6.37 -4.99
CA ILE A 230 -20.73 5.15 -5.16
C ILE A 230 -19.42 5.39 -5.92
N ALA A 231 -19.44 6.30 -6.91
CA ALA A 231 -18.27 6.69 -7.70
C ALA A 231 -17.19 7.41 -6.88
N THR A 232 -17.53 7.95 -5.71
CA THR A 232 -16.56 8.58 -4.79
C THR A 232 -15.93 7.57 -3.83
N LYS A 233 -16.52 6.38 -3.70
CA LYS A 233 -16.09 5.35 -2.73
C LYS A 233 -15.05 4.40 -3.32
N TYR A 234 -15.07 4.19 -4.64
CA TYR A 234 -14.24 3.22 -5.34
C TYR A 234 -13.42 3.88 -6.44
N SER A 235 -12.25 3.33 -6.75
CA SER A 235 -11.58 3.69 -8.00
C SER A 235 -12.43 3.21 -9.20
N PRO A 236 -12.28 3.78 -10.40
CA PRO A 236 -13.04 3.34 -11.58
C PRO A 236 -12.97 1.82 -11.84
N ILE A 237 -11.78 1.21 -11.67
CA ILE A 237 -11.62 -0.25 -11.85
C ILE A 237 -12.34 -1.01 -10.74
N ASP A 238 -12.16 -0.58 -9.51
CA ASP A 238 -12.79 -1.24 -8.36
C ASP A 238 -14.31 -1.13 -8.43
N LEU A 239 -14.84 -0.01 -8.92
CA LEU A 239 -16.27 0.17 -9.14
C LEU A 239 -16.81 -0.80 -10.19
N GLN A 240 -16.13 -0.90 -11.34
CA GLN A 240 -16.54 -1.83 -12.40
C GLN A 240 -16.44 -3.29 -11.93
N ALA A 241 -15.38 -3.64 -11.19
CA ALA A 241 -15.20 -4.98 -10.63
C ALA A 241 -16.27 -5.28 -9.57
N HIS A 242 -16.54 -4.35 -8.65
CA HIS A 242 -17.56 -4.52 -7.60
C HIS A 242 -18.98 -4.57 -8.14
N MET A 243 -19.26 -3.87 -9.25
CA MET A 243 -20.55 -3.96 -9.95
C MET A 243 -20.80 -5.39 -10.46
N LEU A 244 -19.78 -6.02 -11.04
CA LEU A 244 -19.87 -7.39 -11.58
C LEU A 244 -19.84 -8.44 -10.48
N TYR A 245 -18.94 -8.29 -9.52
CA TYR A 245 -18.69 -9.23 -8.43
C TYR A 245 -18.69 -8.52 -7.07
N PRO A 246 -19.87 -8.14 -6.55
CA PRO A 246 -19.95 -7.53 -5.22
C PRO A 246 -19.54 -8.55 -4.15
N GLY A 247 -18.72 -8.09 -3.20
CA GLY A 247 -18.35 -8.87 -2.03
C GLY A 247 -19.35 -8.69 -0.88
N GLY A 248 -19.23 -9.53 0.15
CA GLY A 248 -19.99 -9.39 1.40
C GLY A 248 -20.70 -10.67 1.82
N LYS A 249 -20.84 -10.88 3.13
CA LYS A 249 -21.61 -11.99 3.71
C LYS A 249 -23.01 -11.48 4.09
N HIS A 250 -23.89 -11.41 3.10
CA HIS A 250 -25.25 -10.89 3.28
C HIS A 250 -26.32 -11.99 3.26
N THR A 251 -25.92 -13.26 3.32
CA THR A 251 -26.85 -14.38 3.30
C THR A 251 -27.72 -14.37 4.55
N ILE A 252 -29.03 -14.30 4.33
CA ILE A 252 -30.02 -14.49 5.38
C ILE A 252 -30.45 -15.95 5.35
N VAL A 253 -30.58 -16.56 6.52
CA VAL A 253 -31.09 -17.93 6.64
C VAL A 253 -32.43 -17.92 7.37
N VAL A 254 -33.37 -18.70 6.85
CA VAL A 254 -34.65 -19.01 7.49
C VAL A 254 -34.63 -20.48 7.88
N VAL A 255 -34.66 -20.73 9.18
CA VAL A 255 -34.72 -22.07 9.75
C VAL A 255 -36.16 -22.32 10.22
N THR A 256 -36.78 -23.38 9.72
CA THR A 256 -38.09 -23.86 10.19
C THR A 256 -37.90 -25.07 11.09
N LEU A 257 -38.30 -24.94 12.35
CA LEU A 257 -38.23 -25.99 13.36
C LEU A 257 -39.32 -27.06 13.15
N PRO A 258 -39.18 -28.26 13.72
CA PRO A 258 -40.24 -29.29 13.70
C PRO A 258 -41.57 -28.81 14.28
N SER A 259 -41.53 -27.84 15.19
CA SER A 259 -42.72 -27.20 15.75
C SER A 259 -43.44 -26.26 14.78
N GLY A 260 -42.89 -26.01 13.60
CA GLY A 260 -43.37 -25.03 12.62
C GLY A 260 -42.89 -23.59 12.88
N LYS A 261 -42.27 -23.31 14.02
CA LYS A 261 -41.70 -21.99 14.33
C LYS A 261 -40.54 -21.69 13.38
N GLN A 262 -40.52 -20.47 12.83
CA GLN A 262 -39.42 -19.98 12.01
C GLN A 262 -38.47 -19.10 12.83
N VAL A 263 -37.18 -19.26 12.59
CA VAL A 263 -36.10 -18.41 13.09
C VAL A 263 -35.37 -17.85 11.88
N LYS A 264 -35.31 -16.53 11.77
CA LYS A 264 -34.70 -15.82 10.64
C LYS A 264 -33.59 -14.92 11.13
N GLY A 265 -32.47 -14.89 10.42
CA GLY A 265 -31.35 -14.02 10.75
C GLY A 265 -30.15 -14.14 9.81
N PRO A 266 -29.11 -13.30 10.00
CA PRO A 266 -27.86 -13.41 9.26
C PRO A 266 -27.20 -14.76 9.49
N LEU A 267 -26.69 -15.36 8.42
CA LEU A 267 -25.97 -16.62 8.49
C LEU A 267 -24.65 -16.44 9.26
N ALA A 268 -24.48 -17.21 10.33
CA ALA A 268 -23.26 -17.25 11.12
C ALA A 268 -22.35 -18.41 10.70
N HIS A 269 -22.96 -19.57 10.41
CA HIS A 269 -22.23 -20.78 10.03
C HIS A 269 -23.12 -21.73 9.21
N ALA A 270 -22.53 -22.40 8.22
CA ALA A 270 -23.18 -23.46 7.45
C ALA A 270 -22.14 -24.51 7.02
N ASP A 271 -22.37 -25.76 7.41
CA ASP A 271 -21.67 -26.93 6.87
C ASP A 271 -22.69 -28.05 6.59
N ASP A 272 -22.20 -29.28 6.35
CA ASP A 272 -23.05 -30.42 6.01
C ASP A 272 -23.95 -30.89 7.17
N PHE A 273 -23.63 -30.54 8.41
CA PHE A 273 -24.28 -31.04 9.62
C PHE A 273 -25.04 -29.95 10.38
N VAL A 274 -24.51 -28.72 10.40
CA VAL A 274 -24.98 -27.64 11.25
C VAL A 274 -25.29 -26.38 10.43
N ILE A 275 -26.37 -25.71 10.83
CA ILE A 275 -26.71 -24.37 10.38
C ILE A 275 -26.82 -23.45 11.60
N ALA A 276 -26.25 -22.26 11.53
CA ALA A 276 -26.34 -21.29 12.61
C ALA A 276 -26.56 -19.87 12.13
N LEU A 277 -27.26 -19.09 12.95
CA LEU A 277 -27.67 -17.71 12.65
C LEU A 277 -27.69 -16.87 13.92
N HIS A 278 -27.64 -15.54 13.76
CA HIS A 278 -28.00 -14.60 14.82
C HIS A 278 -29.45 -14.18 14.70
N ASP A 279 -30.27 -14.42 15.72
CA ASP A 279 -31.68 -14.06 15.69
C ASP A 279 -31.89 -12.53 15.81
N PRO A 280 -33.13 -12.00 15.76
CA PRO A 280 -33.37 -10.57 15.87
C PRO A 280 -32.92 -9.93 17.20
N SER A 281 -32.74 -10.73 18.26
CA SER A 281 -32.17 -10.29 19.53
C SER A 281 -30.63 -10.38 19.57
N GLY A 282 -30.00 -10.81 18.47
CA GLY A 282 -28.55 -10.96 18.32
C GLY A 282 -28.01 -12.29 18.87
N TRP A 283 -28.86 -13.16 19.41
CA TRP A 283 -28.43 -14.43 20.00
C TRP A 283 -28.05 -15.43 18.91
N TYR A 284 -26.89 -16.05 19.08
CA TYR A 284 -26.45 -17.15 18.24
C TYR A 284 -27.31 -18.37 18.51
N GLN A 285 -27.94 -18.90 17.46
CA GLN A 285 -28.68 -20.15 17.49
C GLN A 285 -28.10 -21.11 16.46
N SER A 286 -27.94 -22.37 16.85
CA SER A 286 -27.44 -23.43 15.97
C SER A 286 -28.39 -24.62 15.96
N PHE A 287 -28.51 -25.24 14.80
CA PHE A 287 -29.44 -26.33 14.55
C PHE A 287 -28.75 -27.42 13.74
N SER A 288 -29.08 -28.67 14.06
CA SER A 288 -28.70 -29.82 13.25
C SER A 288 -29.55 -29.83 11.97
N ARG A 289 -28.92 -29.89 10.80
CA ARG A 289 -29.58 -29.76 9.49
C ARG A 289 -30.56 -30.89 9.19
N ASP A 290 -30.34 -32.07 9.76
CA ASP A 290 -31.25 -33.23 9.69
C ASP A 290 -32.55 -33.01 10.47
N ARG A 291 -32.63 -32.01 11.35
CA ARG A 291 -33.78 -31.75 12.23
C ARG A 291 -34.58 -30.51 11.84
N VAL A 292 -34.13 -29.72 10.87
CA VAL A 292 -34.77 -28.46 10.50
C VAL A 292 -34.85 -28.30 8.98
N LYS A 293 -35.84 -27.55 8.50
CA LYS A 293 -35.83 -27.09 7.11
C LYS A 293 -35.07 -25.77 7.03
N VAL A 294 -34.21 -25.63 6.03
CA VAL A 294 -33.33 -24.46 5.87
C VAL A 294 -33.57 -23.85 4.50
N GLU A 295 -33.80 -22.55 4.47
CA GLU A 295 -33.82 -21.73 3.26
C GLU A 295 -32.70 -20.69 3.36
N LEU A 296 -31.83 -20.65 2.35
CA LEU A 296 -30.76 -19.65 2.24
C LEU A 296 -31.17 -18.59 1.22
N GLN A 297 -31.23 -17.35 1.69
CA GLN A 297 -31.50 -16.17 0.88
C GLN A 297 -30.16 -15.47 0.63
N ASP A 298 -29.50 -15.82 -0.47
CA ASP A 298 -28.26 -15.18 -0.92
C ASP A 298 -28.57 -14.07 -1.96
N PRO A 299 -28.49 -12.78 -1.59
CA PRO A 299 -28.73 -11.69 -2.54
C PRO A 299 -27.72 -11.66 -3.69
N LEU A 300 -26.53 -12.27 -3.53
CA LEU A 300 -25.52 -12.32 -4.57
C LEU A 300 -25.84 -13.33 -5.69
N THR A 301 -26.82 -14.22 -5.49
CA THR A 301 -27.25 -15.18 -6.52
C THR A 301 -27.68 -14.45 -7.80
N ALA A 302 -28.45 -13.36 -7.66
CA ALA A 302 -28.89 -12.57 -8.81
C ALA A 302 -27.72 -11.92 -9.57
N HIS A 303 -26.68 -11.45 -8.85
CA HIS A 303 -25.46 -10.95 -9.49
C HIS A 303 -24.75 -12.05 -10.29
N ARG A 304 -24.62 -13.26 -9.71
CA ARG A 304 -23.94 -14.38 -10.39
C ARG A 304 -24.70 -14.82 -11.65
N GLU A 305 -26.01 -14.93 -11.58
CA GLU A 305 -26.85 -15.27 -12.74
C GLU A 305 -26.86 -14.20 -13.83
N LEU A 306 -26.60 -12.94 -13.47
CA LEU A 306 -26.55 -11.83 -14.41
C LEU A 306 -25.26 -11.87 -15.25
N LEU A 307 -24.16 -12.41 -14.73
CA LEU A 307 -22.87 -12.48 -15.44
C LEU A 307 -22.94 -13.26 -16.75
N ASP A 308 -23.75 -14.32 -16.80
CA ASP A 308 -23.96 -15.11 -18.03
C ASP A 308 -24.85 -14.40 -19.06
N LYS A 309 -25.52 -13.30 -18.66
CA LYS A 309 -26.49 -12.56 -19.48
C LYS A 309 -25.97 -11.19 -19.90
N LEU A 310 -25.00 -10.63 -19.19
CA LEU A 310 -24.44 -9.32 -19.47
C LEU A 310 -23.67 -9.34 -20.79
N THR A 311 -24.04 -8.45 -21.71
CA THR A 311 -23.20 -8.16 -22.87
C THR A 311 -22.08 -7.20 -22.49
N GLN A 312 -21.03 -7.14 -23.31
CA GLN A 312 -19.99 -6.12 -23.15
C GLN A 312 -20.56 -4.69 -23.11
N ALA A 313 -21.56 -4.42 -23.94
CA ALA A 313 -22.22 -3.12 -23.98
C ALA A 313 -22.95 -2.84 -22.66
N ASP A 314 -23.66 -3.83 -22.08
CA ASP A 314 -24.35 -3.66 -20.80
C ASP A 314 -23.37 -3.34 -19.67
N VAL A 315 -22.24 -4.06 -19.60
CA VAL A 315 -21.19 -3.81 -18.61
C VAL A 315 -20.66 -2.38 -18.72
N HIS A 316 -20.35 -1.93 -19.94
CA HIS A 316 -19.76 -0.60 -20.14
C HIS A 316 -20.77 0.52 -19.89
N ASN A 317 -22.00 0.35 -20.37
CA ASN A 317 -23.09 1.32 -20.18
C ASN A 317 -23.48 1.44 -18.71
N LEU A 318 -23.66 0.30 -18.02
CA LEU A 318 -24.00 0.26 -16.60
C LEU A 318 -22.89 0.89 -15.74
N PHE A 319 -21.62 0.57 -16.04
CA PHE A 319 -20.48 1.21 -15.38
C PHE A 319 -20.50 2.74 -15.57
N ALA A 320 -20.72 3.22 -16.80
CA ALA A 320 -20.80 4.66 -17.08
C ALA A 320 -21.95 5.34 -16.31
N TYR A 321 -23.08 4.65 -16.12
CA TYR A 321 -24.17 5.15 -15.30
C TYR A 321 -23.77 5.22 -13.81
N LEU A 322 -23.17 4.17 -13.25
CA LEU A 322 -22.76 4.15 -11.85
C LEU A 322 -21.69 5.20 -11.54
N GLU A 323 -20.76 5.43 -12.47
CA GLU A 323 -19.72 6.47 -12.34
C GLU A 323 -20.30 7.90 -12.34
N SER A 324 -21.52 8.08 -12.85
CA SER A 324 -22.23 9.37 -12.76
C SER A 324 -22.81 9.66 -11.37
N LEU A 325 -22.87 8.67 -10.48
CA LEU A 325 -23.44 8.78 -9.13
C LEU A 325 -22.37 9.24 -8.12
N LYS A 326 -22.16 10.55 -8.05
CA LYS A 326 -21.17 11.21 -7.17
C LYS A 326 -21.79 11.87 -5.95
#